data_AF-H1KBM2-F1
#
_entry.id   AF-H1KBM2-F1
#
_cell.length_a   1.000
_cell.length_b   1.000
_cell.length_c   1.000
_cell.angle_alpha   90.00
_cell.angle_beta   90.00
_cell.angle_gamma   90.00
#
_symmetry.space_group_name_H-M   'P 1'
#
loop_
_entity.id
_entity.type
_entity.pdbx_description
1 polymer ?
#
loop_
_entity_poly.entity_id
_entity_poly.type
_entity_poly.pdbx_seq_one_letter_code
_entity_poly.pdbx_strand_id
1 'polypeptide(L)'
;MAESFFDDADYDELRGRFLGGGCHALALAIAERTHLDLAVVWIAKGRRTQIAHAMVIVPGDDELYLDIGGVRGLPEILEDLQVDPEEEPAVEEPVDAARIQDLTRGRHAHRRFPAIDPGLAEAADSAALRLLAAVDLPMPPSSDPRP
;
A
#
# COMPACT_ATOMS: atom_id res chain seq x y z
N MET A 1 7.86 -5.54 20.29
CA MET A 1 8.09 -6.61 19.29
C MET A 1 6.82 -6.66 18.47
N ALA A 2 6.87 -6.33 17.19
CA ALA A 2 5.72 -6.50 16.31
C ALA A 2 5.48 -8.01 16.19
N GLU A 3 4.33 -8.49 16.68
CA GLU A 3 3.91 -9.86 16.38
C GLU A 3 3.55 -9.89 14.90
N SER A 4 4.24 -10.71 14.12
CA SER A 4 3.89 -10.92 12.71
C SER A 4 2.51 -11.56 12.65
N PHE A 5 1.57 -10.93 11.93
CA PHE A 5 0.22 -11.44 11.73
C PHE A 5 0.17 -12.69 10.84
N PHE A 6 1.27 -12.93 10.11
CA PHE A 6 1.48 -14.11 9.28
C PHE A 6 2.56 -14.99 9.91
N ASP A 7 2.47 -16.30 9.69
CA ASP A 7 3.64 -17.14 9.91
C ASP A 7 4.77 -16.76 8.93
N ASP A 8 6.00 -17.14 9.26
CA ASP A 8 7.18 -16.73 8.49
C ASP A 8 7.09 -17.15 7.02
N ALA A 9 6.47 -18.30 6.72
CA ALA A 9 6.35 -18.82 5.36
C ALA A 9 5.34 -18.02 4.52
N ASP A 10 4.19 -17.71 5.10
CA ASP A 10 3.19 -16.84 4.49
C ASP A 10 3.75 -15.43 4.28
N TYR A 11 4.47 -14.89 5.28
CA TYR A 11 5.10 -13.59 5.16
C TYR A 11 6.15 -13.57 4.05
N ASP A 12 7.04 -14.56 3.97
CA ASP A 12 8.06 -14.64 2.91
C ASP A 12 7.44 -14.80 1.52
N GLU A 13 6.37 -15.59 1.38
CA GLU A 13 5.63 -15.74 0.12
C GLU A 13 5.01 -14.41 -0.31
N LEU A 14 4.30 -13.76 0.61
CA LEU A 14 3.68 -12.46 0.39
C LEU A 14 4.73 -11.40 0.07
N ARG A 15 5.81 -11.34 0.85
CA ARG A 15 6.96 -10.45 0.65
C ARG A 15 7.55 -10.63 -0.75
N GLY A 16 7.78 -11.87 -1.20
CA GLY A 16 8.31 -12.16 -2.53
C GLY A 16 7.38 -11.77 -3.68
N ARG A 17 6.06 -11.79 -3.46
CA ARG A 17 5.06 -11.39 -4.47
C ARG A 17 4.84 -9.88 -4.53
N PHE A 18 4.89 -9.20 -3.38
CA PHE A 18 4.43 -7.83 -3.25
C PHE A 18 5.55 -6.81 -3.04
N LEU A 19 6.70 -7.17 -2.46
CA LEU A 19 7.86 -6.28 -2.51
C LEU A 19 8.42 -6.22 -3.94
N GLY A 20 8.69 -5.01 -4.46
CA GLY A 20 9.28 -4.81 -5.79
C GLY A 20 8.30 -4.67 -6.95
N GLY A 21 7.01 -4.40 -6.70
CA GLY A 21 6.07 -3.96 -7.74
C GLY A 21 4.60 -4.35 -7.51
N GLY A 22 4.33 -5.27 -6.59
CA GLY A 22 2.96 -5.69 -6.26
C GLY A 22 2.35 -4.97 -5.06
N CYS A 23 3.15 -4.29 -4.25
CA CYS A 23 2.70 -3.58 -3.04
C CYS A 23 1.58 -2.58 -3.33
N HIS A 24 1.61 -1.91 -4.49
CA HIS A 24 0.54 -1.01 -4.90
C HIS A 24 -0.79 -1.74 -5.09
N ALA A 25 -0.76 -2.97 -5.61
CA ALA A 25 -1.98 -3.77 -5.77
C ALA A 25 -2.62 -4.11 -4.42
N LEU A 26 -1.79 -4.45 -3.43
CA LEU A 26 -2.26 -4.69 -2.07
C LEU A 26 -2.86 -3.42 -1.45
N ALA A 27 -2.13 -2.31 -1.49
CA ALA A 27 -2.59 -1.04 -0.94
C ALA A 27 -3.92 -0.58 -1.58
N LEU A 28 -4.04 -0.72 -2.91
CA LEU A 28 -5.27 -0.42 -3.64
C LEU A 28 -6.42 -1.34 -3.21
N ALA A 29 -6.18 -2.65 -3.09
CA ALA A 29 -7.19 -3.61 -2.66
C ALA A 29 -7.71 -3.34 -1.23
N ILE A 30 -6.83 -2.87 -0.34
CA ILE A 30 -7.20 -2.45 1.01
C ILE A 30 -8.00 -1.15 0.96
N ALA A 31 -7.49 -0.11 0.28
CA ALA A 31 -8.16 1.19 0.18
C ALA A 31 -9.56 1.09 -0.45
N GLU A 32 -9.77 0.21 -1.43
CA GLU A 32 -11.09 -0.03 -2.02
C GLU A 32 -12.10 -0.59 -1.00
N ARG A 33 -11.65 -1.34 0.00
CA ARG A 33 -12.50 -1.96 1.03
C ARG A 33 -12.77 -1.06 2.21
N THR A 34 -11.77 -0.27 2.59
CA THR A 34 -11.80 0.54 3.80
C THR A 34 -12.09 2.01 3.52
N HIS A 35 -12.08 2.43 2.25
CA HIS A 35 -12.17 3.84 1.86
C HIS A 35 -11.11 4.74 2.53
N LEU A 36 -10.00 4.15 2.98
CA LEU A 36 -8.91 4.87 3.61
C LEU A 36 -7.97 5.46 2.56
N ASP A 37 -7.31 6.53 2.96
CA ASP A 37 -6.30 7.22 2.16
C ASP A 37 -5.01 6.40 2.11
N LEU A 38 -4.23 6.61 1.04
CA LEU A 38 -2.93 5.97 0.86
C LEU A 38 -1.80 6.97 1.13
N ALA A 39 -0.71 6.49 1.71
CA ALA A 39 0.59 7.14 1.57
C ALA A 39 1.32 6.49 0.41
N VAL A 40 1.80 7.32 -0.52
CA VAL A 40 2.51 6.88 -1.73
C VAL A 40 3.93 7.41 -1.66
N VAL A 41 4.90 6.50 -1.69
CA VAL A 41 6.32 6.85 -1.74
C VAL A 41 6.73 7.01 -3.20
N TRP A 42 7.16 8.22 -3.54
CA TRP A 42 7.66 8.59 -4.85
C TRP A 42 9.18 8.62 -4.82
N ILE A 43 9.82 8.00 -5.80
CA ILE A 43 11.28 8.10 -6.00
C ILE A 43 11.60 8.78 -7.32
N ALA A 44 12.66 9.58 -7.32
CA ALA A 44 13.21 10.14 -8.56
C ALA A 44 14.07 9.09 -9.27
N LYS A 45 13.72 8.77 -10.51
CA LYS A 45 14.49 7.90 -11.41
C LYS A 45 14.88 8.67 -12.66
N GLY A 46 16.07 9.28 -12.62
CA GLY A 46 16.55 10.20 -13.65
C GLY A 46 15.68 11.47 -13.72
N ARG A 47 15.01 11.72 -14.85
CA ARG A 47 14.13 12.89 -15.04
C ARG A 47 12.65 12.63 -14.68
N ARG A 48 12.33 11.45 -14.16
CA ARG A 48 10.96 11.03 -13.89
C ARG A 48 10.79 10.70 -12.42
N THR A 49 9.61 10.94 -11.89
CA THR A 49 9.16 10.38 -10.61
C THR A 49 8.40 9.10 -10.86
N GLN A 50 8.55 8.09 -10.04
CA GLN A 50 7.75 6.87 -10.09
C GLN A 50 7.33 6.46 -8.68
N ILE A 51 6.28 5.65 -8.59
CA ILE A 51 5.83 5.10 -7.31
C ILE A 51 6.78 3.96 -6.93
N ALA A 52 7.48 4.09 -5.80
CA ALA A 52 8.26 3.02 -5.19
C ALA A 52 7.35 2.10 -4.37
N HIS A 53 6.48 2.68 -3.56
CA HIS A 53 5.61 1.95 -2.64
C HIS A 53 4.29 2.68 -2.41
N ALA A 54 3.28 1.94 -1.99
CA ALA A 54 2.03 2.51 -1.48
C ALA A 54 1.58 1.70 -0.27
N MET A 55 1.03 2.39 0.71
CA MET A 55 0.62 1.83 1.99
C MET A 55 -0.63 2.58 2.47
N VAL A 56 -1.43 1.94 3.32
CA VAL A 56 -2.67 2.55 3.80
C VAL A 56 -2.39 3.35 5.07
N ILE A 57 -2.89 4.58 5.14
CA ILE A 57 -2.72 5.43 6.32
C ILE A 57 -3.63 4.91 7.44
N VAL A 58 -3.06 4.68 8.63
CA VAL A 58 -3.83 4.22 9.80
C VAL A 58 -4.59 5.39 10.42
N PRO A 59 -5.93 5.31 10.57
CA PRO A 59 -6.70 6.40 11.17
C PRO A 59 -6.31 6.65 12.62
N GLY A 60 -6.03 7.91 12.95
CA GLY A 60 -5.74 8.33 14.33
C GLY A 60 -4.27 8.19 14.74
N ASP A 61 -3.39 7.74 13.83
CA ASP A 61 -1.95 7.71 14.05
C ASP A 61 -1.21 7.97 12.72
N ASP A 62 -0.78 9.22 12.52
CA ASP A 62 -0.14 9.68 11.28
C ASP A 62 1.30 9.14 11.09
N GLU A 63 1.84 8.42 12.08
CA GLU A 63 3.17 7.79 12.01
C GLU A 63 3.10 6.32 11.62
N LEU A 64 1.90 5.75 11.54
CA LEU A 64 1.66 4.33 11.28
C LEU A 64 0.97 4.08 9.95
N TYR A 65 1.43 3.03 9.28
CA TYR A 65 0.95 2.60 7.99
C TYR A 65 0.63 1.11 8.02
N LEU A 66 -0.45 0.73 7.35
CA LEU A 66 -0.74 -0.67 7.07
C LEU A 66 -0.06 -1.06 5.75
N ASP A 67 0.86 -2.01 5.88
CA ASP A 67 1.58 -2.65 4.78
C ASP A 67 1.50 -4.18 4.93
N ILE A 68 2.19 -4.92 4.07
CA ILE A 68 2.14 -6.38 4.06
C ILE A 68 2.65 -7.04 5.35
N GLY A 69 3.57 -6.39 6.05
CA GLY A 69 4.04 -6.80 7.38
C GLY A 69 3.10 -6.42 8.53
N GLY A 70 1.93 -5.85 8.25
CA GLY A 70 1.00 -5.32 9.24
C GLY A 70 1.16 -3.82 9.46
N VAL A 71 0.79 -3.36 10.66
CA VAL A 71 0.91 -1.95 11.06
C VAL A 71 2.36 -1.63 11.44
N ARG A 72 3.01 -0.75 10.68
CA ARG A 72 4.44 -0.44 10.81
C ARG A 72 4.71 1.05 10.57
N GLY A 73 5.83 1.54 11.08
CA GLY A 73 6.31 2.90 10.80
C GLY A 73 6.98 3.02 9.43
N LEU A 74 7.00 4.22 8.86
CA LEU A 74 7.66 4.49 7.57
C LEU A 74 9.14 4.04 7.53
N PRO A 75 9.99 4.23 8.56
CA PRO A 75 11.39 3.80 8.50
C PRO A 75 11.57 2.30 8.23
N GLU A 76 10.77 1.44 8.88
CA GLU A 76 10.82 -0.02 8.69
C GLU A 76 10.43 -0.41 7.26
N ILE A 77 9.43 0.28 6.70
CA ILE A 77 8.98 0.05 5.33
C ILE A 77 10.06 0.48 4.32
N LEU A 78 10.70 1.63 4.54
CA LEU A 78 11.76 2.13 3.66
C LEU A 78 13.01 1.22 3.66
N GLU A 79 13.36 0.62 4.80
CA GLU A 79 14.43 -0.39 4.89
C GLU A 79 14.15 -1.60 3.99
N ASP A 80 12.90 -2.08 3.95
CA ASP A 80 12.49 -3.20 3.09
C ASP A 80 12.58 -2.88 1.59
N LEU A 81 12.40 -1.61 1.21
CA LEU A 81 12.41 -1.17 -0.19
C LEU A 81 13.82 -1.05 -0.78
N GLN A 82 14.87 -1.13 0.04
CA GLN A 82 16.27 -0.98 -0.37
C GLN A 82 16.51 0.30 -1.21
N VAL A 83 15.72 1.34 -0.94
CA VAL A 83 15.89 2.65 -1.60
C VAL A 83 17.05 3.36 -0.93
N ASP A 84 18.05 3.74 -1.70
CA ASP A 84 19.12 4.61 -1.23
C ASP A 84 18.62 6.07 -1.26
N PRO A 85 18.41 6.72 -0.10
CA PRO A 85 17.89 8.08 -0.06
C PRO A 85 18.88 9.12 -0.61
N GLU A 86 20.18 8.81 -0.70
CA GLU A 86 21.19 9.71 -1.28
C GLU A 86 21.15 9.70 -2.82
N GLU A 87 20.84 8.56 -3.42
CA GLU A 87 20.77 8.40 -4.88
C GLU A 87 19.35 8.62 -5.44
N GLU A 88 18.33 8.14 -4.73
CA GLU A 88 16.93 8.14 -5.11
C GLU A 88 16.09 8.86 -4.03
N PRO A 89 16.00 10.21 -4.07
CA PRO A 89 15.26 10.93 -3.04
C PRO A 89 13.80 10.47 -3.03
N ALA A 90 13.42 9.87 -1.90
CA ALA A 90 12.08 9.40 -1.63
C ALA A 90 11.25 10.54 -1.04
N VAL A 91 10.07 10.77 -1.61
CA VAL A 91 9.08 11.71 -1.08
C VAL A 91 7.81 10.93 -0.80
N GLU A 92 7.41 10.90 0.45
CA GLU A 92 6.11 10.39 0.86
C GLU A 92 5.02 11.45 0.58
N GLU A 93 3.90 11.02 0.00
CA GLU A 93 2.77 11.90 -0.26
C GLU A 93 1.44 11.21 0.09
N PRO A 94 0.56 11.83 0.88
CA PRO A 94 -0.79 11.34 1.11
C PRO A 94 -1.66 11.52 -0.14
N VAL A 95 -2.48 10.52 -0.42
CA VAL A 95 -3.33 10.41 -1.61
C VAL A 95 -4.73 9.98 -1.19
N ASP A 96 -5.67 10.90 -1.35
CA ASP A 96 -7.09 10.66 -1.07
C ASP A 96 -7.76 9.73 -2.09
N ALA A 97 -8.96 9.25 -1.74
CA ALA A 97 -9.75 8.36 -2.60
C ALA A 97 -9.99 8.88 -4.04
N ALA A 98 -10.20 10.18 -4.23
CA ALA A 98 -10.43 10.76 -5.56
C ALA A 98 -9.15 10.70 -6.40
N ARG A 99 -8.02 11.02 -5.77
CA ARG A 99 -6.71 11.01 -6.39
C ARG A 99 -6.23 9.59 -6.65
N ILE A 100 -6.51 8.62 -5.78
CA ILE A 100 -6.27 7.19 -6.04
C ILE A 100 -6.88 6.79 -7.38
N GLN A 101 -8.16 7.12 -7.61
CA GLN A 101 -8.83 6.80 -8.88
C GLN A 101 -8.17 7.46 -10.09
N ASP A 102 -7.73 8.71 -9.95
CA ASP A 102 -7.06 9.45 -11.03
C ASP A 102 -5.68 8.85 -11.38
N LEU A 103 -4.92 8.39 -10.38
CA LEU A 103 -3.65 7.70 -10.58
C LEU A 103 -3.85 6.32 -11.21
N THR A 104 -4.89 5.57 -10.82
CA THR A 104 -5.24 4.28 -11.43
C THR A 104 -5.73 4.42 -12.87
N ARG A 105 -6.55 5.43 -13.16
CA ARG A 105 -7.03 5.72 -14.54
C ARG A 105 -5.96 6.33 -15.45
N GLY A 106 -4.77 6.61 -14.92
CA GLY A 106 -3.65 7.14 -15.70
C GLY A 106 -3.85 8.57 -16.18
N ARG A 107 -4.65 9.40 -15.48
CA ARG A 107 -4.82 10.82 -15.82
C ARG A 107 -3.50 11.61 -15.73
N HIS A 108 -2.55 11.10 -14.96
CA HIS A 108 -1.18 11.59 -14.87
C HIS A 108 -0.21 10.50 -15.31
N ALA A 109 0.10 10.42 -16.61
CA ALA A 109 0.88 9.33 -17.20
C ALA A 109 2.25 9.08 -16.52
N HIS A 110 2.87 10.13 -15.97
CA HIS A 110 4.15 10.05 -15.28
C HIS A 110 4.04 9.77 -13.77
N ARG A 111 2.82 9.66 -13.24
CA ARG A 111 2.55 9.44 -11.81
C ARG A 111 1.43 8.41 -11.61
N ARG A 112 1.27 7.45 -12.52
CA ARG A 112 0.21 6.45 -12.42
C ARG A 112 0.67 5.21 -11.64
N PHE A 113 -0.28 4.50 -11.05
CA PHE A 113 -0.02 3.15 -10.61
C PHE A 113 0.35 2.26 -11.81
N PRO A 114 1.30 1.32 -11.63
CA PRO A 114 1.57 0.29 -12.64
C PRO A 114 0.29 -0.48 -12.97
N ALA A 115 0.21 -1.00 -14.20
CA ALA A 115 -0.86 -1.93 -14.53
C ALA A 115 -0.68 -3.22 -13.71
N ILE A 116 -1.74 -3.65 -13.05
CA ILE A 116 -1.74 -4.84 -12.18
C ILE A 116 -2.19 -6.04 -13.00
N ASP A 117 -1.42 -7.11 -12.97
CA ASP A 117 -1.80 -8.39 -13.58
C ASP A 117 -3.02 -8.99 -12.85
N PRO A 118 -3.99 -9.61 -13.53
CA PRO A 118 -5.17 -10.19 -12.88
C PRO A 118 -4.86 -11.21 -11.78
N GLY A 119 -3.86 -12.07 -11.95
CA GLY A 119 -3.48 -13.05 -10.93
C GLY A 119 -2.89 -12.38 -9.69
N LEU A 120 -2.19 -11.26 -9.88
CA LEU A 120 -1.69 -10.44 -8.77
C LEU A 120 -2.83 -9.68 -8.06
N ALA A 121 -3.83 -9.22 -8.81
CA ALA A 121 -5.02 -8.57 -8.23
C ALA A 121 -5.81 -9.53 -7.32
N GLU A 122 -6.05 -10.77 -7.75
CA GLU A 122 -6.73 -11.79 -6.93
C GLU A 122 -5.93 -12.15 -5.66
N ALA A 123 -4.61 -12.26 -5.80
CA ALA A 123 -3.72 -12.49 -4.66
C ALA A 123 -3.74 -11.30 -3.68
N ALA A 124 -3.70 -10.06 -4.20
CA ALA A 124 -3.78 -8.84 -3.41
C ALA A 124 -5.12 -8.75 -2.65
N ASP A 125 -6.21 -9.10 -3.32
CA ASP A 125 -7.56 -9.13 -2.75
C ASP A 125 -7.65 -10.09 -1.56
N SER A 126 -7.12 -11.30 -1.73
CA SER A 126 -7.09 -12.33 -0.69
C SER A 126 -6.17 -11.92 0.48
N ALA A 127 -4.99 -11.36 0.19
CA ALA A 127 -4.06 -10.89 1.20
C ALA A 127 -4.62 -9.69 1.99
N ALA A 128 -5.29 -8.75 1.32
CA ALA A 128 -5.97 -7.61 1.95
C ALA A 128 -7.03 -8.08 2.94
N LEU A 129 -7.86 -9.06 2.57
CA LEU A 129 -8.87 -9.62 3.48
C LEU A 129 -8.23 -10.25 4.72
N ARG A 130 -7.14 -11.00 4.56
CA ARG A 130 -6.41 -11.62 5.68
C ARG A 130 -5.81 -10.56 6.60
N LEU A 131 -5.17 -9.54 6.03
CA LEU A 131 -4.60 -8.42 6.79
C LEU A 131 -5.68 -7.67 7.57
N LEU A 132 -6.75 -7.26 6.91
CA LEU A 132 -7.85 -6.52 7.53
C LEU A 132 -8.57 -7.30 8.63
N ALA A 133 -8.59 -8.63 8.55
CA ALA A 133 -9.12 -9.47 9.63
C ALA A 133 -8.16 -9.56 10.84
N ALA A 134 -6.87 -9.37 10.61
CA ALA A 134 -5.83 -9.47 11.64
C ALA A 134 -5.55 -8.13 12.34
N VAL A 135 -5.82 -7.01 11.67
CA VAL A 135 -5.67 -5.65 12.23
C VAL A 135 -7.03 -5.12 12.64
N ASP A 136 -7.16 -4.69 13.90
CA ASP A 136 -8.38 -4.05 14.40
C ASP A 136 -8.41 -2.56 13.99
N LEU A 137 -8.38 -2.32 12.69
CA LEU A 137 -8.58 -0.98 12.14
C LEU A 137 -10.06 -0.65 12.18
N PRO A 138 -10.44 0.60 12.53
CA PRO A 138 -11.82 1.02 12.43
C PRO A 138 -12.27 0.91 10.96
N MET A 139 -13.05 -0.13 10.65
CA MET A 139 -13.79 -0.18 9.40
C MET A 139 -14.70 1.05 9.37
N PRO A 140 -14.77 1.82 8.27
CA PRO A 140 -15.79 2.84 8.18
C PRO A 140 -17.16 2.16 8.37
N PRO A 141 -18.13 2.88 8.96
CA PRO A 141 -19.49 2.35 8.99
C PRO A 141 -19.88 2.00 7.56
N SER A 142 -20.27 0.74 7.36
CA SER A 142 -20.72 0.22 6.07
C SER A 142 -21.64 1.24 5.40
N SER A 143 -21.24 1.73 4.23
CA SER A 143 -22.12 2.50 3.36
C SER A 143 -23.08 1.53 2.68
N ASP A 144 -23.88 0.79 3.45
CA ASP A 144 -25.04 0.07 2.95
C ASP A 144 -26.27 0.96 3.17
N PRO A 145 -26.64 1.82 2.21
CA PRO A 145 -27.94 2.44 2.23
C PRO A 145 -28.93 1.39 1.72
N ARG A 146 -29.41 0.50 2.59
CA ARG A 146 -30.58 -0.31 2.25
C ARG A 146 -31.73 -0.14 3.25
N PRO A 147 -32.95 0.06 2.71
CA PRO A 147 -34.14 0.56 3.43
C PRO A 147 -34.75 -0.44 4.41
#